data_AF-A0A419J526-F1
#
_entry.id   AF-A0A419J526-F1
#
_cell.length_a   1.000
_cell.length_b   1.000
_cell.length_c   1.000
_cell.angle_alpha   90.00
_cell.angle_beta   90.00
_cell.angle_gamma   90.00
#
_symmetry.space_group_name_H-M   'P 1'
#
loop_
_entity.id
_entity.type
_entity.pdbx_description
1 polymer ?
#
loop_
_entity_poly.entity_id
_entity_poly.type
_entity_poly.pdbx_seq_one_letter_code
_entity_poly.pdbx_strand_id
1 'polypeptide(L)'
;MELTGNNSNVESHLNWTTILKALADENRLQIIHTLLNNEASVQDLSTILGIKTYNISKHLKILETSGLVRKRKEGVHRIYHITENLKSHLSSNNQVLDLGCCKFIFEDSAR
;
A
#
# COMPACT_ATOMS: atom_id res chain seq x y z
N MET A 1 -36.37 -25.35 4.59
CA MET A 1 -36.66 -24.28 5.57
C MET A 1 -35.33 -23.89 6.15
N GLU A 2 -34.76 -22.81 5.60
CA GLU A 2 -33.49 -22.22 6.05
C GLU A 2 -33.59 -21.80 7.52
N LEU A 3 -32.48 -21.86 8.24
CA LEU A 3 -31.90 -20.65 8.85
C LEU A 3 -30.38 -20.75 8.79
N THR A 4 -29.83 -19.73 8.14
CA THR A 4 -28.43 -19.38 7.96
C THR A 4 -27.84 -18.84 9.26
N GLY A 5 -26.52 -19.01 9.44
CA GLY A 5 -25.79 -18.46 10.57
C GLY A 5 -24.28 -18.54 10.38
N ASN A 6 -23.80 -18.24 9.17
CA ASN A 6 -22.38 -18.24 8.85
C ASN A 6 -21.77 -16.92 9.36
N ASN A 7 -21.40 -16.90 10.64
CA ASN A 7 -20.81 -15.73 11.28
C ASN A 7 -19.36 -15.56 10.81
N SER A 8 -19.21 -14.98 9.62
CA SER A 8 -17.94 -14.69 8.96
C SER A 8 -17.41 -13.35 9.46
N ASN A 9 -17.07 -13.30 10.76
CA ASN A 9 -16.29 -12.21 11.33
C ASN A 9 -14.81 -12.57 11.22
N VAL A 10 -14.28 -12.53 9.98
CA VAL A 10 -12.85 -12.65 9.75
C VAL A 10 -12.26 -11.29 10.05
N GLU A 11 -11.86 -11.05 11.30
CA GLU A 11 -11.01 -9.92 11.63
C GLU A 11 -9.79 -9.98 10.72
N SER A 12 -9.66 -9.00 9.84
CA SER A 12 -8.55 -8.88 8.90
C SER A 12 -7.30 -8.45 9.64
N HIS A 13 -6.76 -9.34 10.47
CA HIS A 13 -5.57 -9.09 11.27
C HIS A 13 -4.38 -8.88 10.32
N LEU A 14 -3.88 -7.65 10.26
CA LEU A 14 -2.66 -7.35 9.52
C LEU A 14 -1.47 -8.06 10.18
N ASN A 15 -0.65 -8.72 9.37
CA ASN A 15 0.64 -9.21 9.84
C ASN A 15 1.64 -8.05 9.85
N TRP A 16 1.72 -7.35 10.99
CA TRP A 16 2.62 -6.20 11.16
C TRP A 16 4.08 -6.52 10.89
N THR A 17 4.54 -7.75 11.18
CA THR A 17 5.93 -8.14 10.87
C THR A 17 6.18 -8.12 9.36
N THR A 18 5.25 -8.65 8.56
CA THR A 18 5.36 -8.65 7.09
C THR A 18 5.28 -7.22 6.53
N ILE A 19 4.38 -6.40 7.07
CA ILE A 19 4.20 -5.02 6.64
C ILE A 19 5.43 -4.17 6.95
N LEU A 20 5.91 -4.21 8.19
CA LEU A 20 7.06 -3.42 8.61
C LEU A 20 8.33 -3.83 7.86
N LYS A 21 8.52 -5.13 7.57
CA LYS A 21 9.60 -5.59 6.69
C LYS A 21 9.46 -5.06 5.26
N ALA A 22 8.24 -5.00 4.74
CA ALA A 22 7.97 -4.42 3.43
C ALA A 22 8.14 -2.89 3.42
N LEU A 23 7.91 -2.20 4.54
CA LEU A 23 8.10 -0.75 4.65
C LEU A 23 9.55 -0.33 4.99
N ALA A 24 10.39 -1.23 5.50
CA ALA A 24 11.78 -0.94 5.88
C ALA A 24 12.74 -0.79 4.66
N ASP A 25 12.38 0.06 3.70
CA ASP A 25 13.16 0.39 2.50
C ASP A 25 12.69 1.73 1.93
N GLU A 26 13.66 2.58 1.62
CA GLU A 26 13.41 3.96 1.21
C GLU A 26 12.55 4.07 -0.05
N ASN A 27 12.87 3.31 -1.10
CA ASN A 27 12.10 3.35 -2.35
C ASN A 27 10.67 2.85 -2.15
N ARG A 28 10.47 1.82 -1.31
CA ARG A 28 9.12 1.32 -1.00
C ARG A 28 8.31 2.33 -0.19
N LEU A 29 8.93 3.07 0.73
CA LEU A 29 8.26 4.16 1.44
C LEU A 29 7.87 5.28 0.48
N GLN A 30 8.74 5.67 -0.45
CA GLN A 30 8.42 6.68 -1.47
C GLN A 30 7.27 6.23 -2.40
N ILE A 31 7.25 4.96 -2.81
CA ILE A 31 6.15 4.39 -3.60
C ILE A 31 4.84 4.43 -2.80
N ILE A 32 4.84 3.98 -1.54
CA ILE A 32 3.65 4.04 -0.69
C ILE A 32 3.19 5.48 -0.51
N HIS A 33 4.09 6.41 -0.21
CA HIS A 33 3.77 7.83 -0.08
C HIS A 33 3.12 8.40 -1.35
N THR A 34 3.64 8.05 -2.52
CA THR A 34 3.03 8.44 -3.80
C THR A 34 1.63 7.86 -3.96
N LEU A 35 1.46 6.57 -3.66
CA LEU A 35 0.20 5.84 -3.81
C LEU A 35 -0.87 6.20 -2.77
N LEU A 36 -0.46 6.72 -1.62
CA LEU A 36 -1.34 7.28 -0.59
C LEU A 36 -2.05 8.55 -1.09
N ASN A 37 -1.41 9.28 -1.99
CA ASN A 37 -1.97 10.49 -2.58
C ASN A 37 -2.76 10.18 -3.85
N ASN A 38 -2.20 9.39 -4.77
CA ASN A 38 -2.85 9.05 -6.04
C ASN A 38 -2.46 7.66 -6.54
N GLU A 39 -3.40 6.98 -7.18
CA GLU A 39 -3.11 5.73 -7.88
C GLU A 39 -2.21 5.98 -9.10
N ALA A 40 -1.31 5.06 -9.40
CA ALA A 40 -0.29 5.28 -10.42
C ALA A 40 0.12 3.99 -11.13
N SER A 41 0.55 4.09 -12.38
CA SER A 41 1.19 2.98 -13.09
C SER A 41 2.67 2.84 -12.73
N VAL A 42 3.30 1.74 -13.15
CA VAL A 42 4.76 1.55 -13.04
C VAL A 42 5.52 2.68 -13.72
N GLN A 43 5.02 3.16 -14.86
CA GLN A 43 5.69 4.21 -15.63
C GLN A 43 5.56 5.57 -14.95
N ASP A 44 4.40 5.86 -14.35
CA ASP A 44 4.17 7.09 -13.59
C ASP A 44 5.09 7.12 -12.36
N LEU A 45 5.11 6.04 -11.57
CA LEU A 45 5.99 5.90 -10.41
C LEU A 45 7.47 6.01 -10.78
N SER A 46 7.88 5.43 -11.91
CA SER A 46 9.25 5.55 -12.42
C SER A 46 9.61 7.00 -12.76
N THR A 47 8.67 7.74 -13.33
CA THR A 47 8.84 9.15 -13.71
C THR A 47 8.88 10.05 -12.48
N ILE A 48 7.95 9.86 -11.53
CA ILE A 48 7.83 10.65 -10.30
C ILE A 48 9.06 10.46 -9.41
N LEU A 49 9.52 9.21 -9.25
CA LEU A 49 10.58 8.88 -8.28
C LEU A 49 11.98 8.84 -8.90
N GLY A 50 12.12 8.96 -10.22
CA GLY A 50 13.42 8.82 -10.90
C GLY A 50 14.03 7.41 -10.83
N ILE A 51 13.25 6.40 -10.44
CA ILE A 51 13.69 5.01 -10.29
C ILE A 51 13.39 4.24 -11.58
N LYS A 52 14.31 3.39 -12.04
CA LYS A 52 14.10 2.54 -13.22
C LYS A 52 12.86 1.65 -13.06
N THR A 53 12.06 1.52 -14.12
CA THR A 53 10.81 0.72 -14.17
C THR A 53 10.95 -0.72 -13.67
N TYR A 54 12.08 -1.38 -13.95
CA TYR A 54 12.39 -2.72 -13.42
C TYR A 54 12.46 -2.75 -11.89
N ASN A 55 13.11 -1.74 -11.28
CA ASN A 55 13.22 -1.64 -9.83
C ASN A 55 11.85 -1.30 -9.22
N ILE A 56 11.08 -0.39 -9.81
CA ILE A 56 9.69 -0.10 -9.40
C ILE A 56 8.85 -1.39 -9.40
N SER A 57 8.92 -2.18 -10.48
CA SER A 57 8.17 -3.44 -10.59
C SER A 57 8.55 -4.43 -9.49
N LYS A 58 9.85 -4.53 -9.16
CA LYS A 58 10.35 -5.37 -8.06
C LYS A 58 9.82 -4.90 -6.70
N HIS A 59 9.88 -3.60 -6.42
CA HIS A 59 9.36 -3.01 -5.19
C HIS A 59 7.85 -3.21 -5.05
N LEU A 60 7.08 -2.93 -6.11
CA LEU A 60 5.64 -3.15 -6.14
C LEU A 60 5.26 -4.61 -5.94
N LYS A 61 6.07 -5.56 -6.43
CA LYS A 61 5.81 -6.99 -6.19
C LYS A 61 5.92 -7.33 -4.70
N ILE A 62 6.93 -6.80 -4.01
CA ILE A 62 7.08 -6.98 -2.55
C ILE A 62 5.89 -6.37 -1.81
N LEU A 63 5.51 -5.15 -2.14
CA LEU A 63 4.37 -4.44 -1.53
C LEU A 63 3.03 -5.14 -1.82
N GLU A 64 2.86 -5.73 -2.99
CA GLU A 64 1.66 -6.50 -3.38
C GLU A 64 1.58 -7.80 -2.59
N THR A 65 2.71 -8.50 -2.44
CA THR A 65 2.81 -9.73 -1.64
C THR A 65 2.61 -9.47 -0.14
N SER A 66 3.00 -8.29 0.37
CA SER A 66 2.72 -7.88 1.75
C SER A 66 1.29 -7.37 1.97
N GLY A 67 0.48 -7.26 0.91
CA GLY A 67 -0.92 -6.82 0.99
C GLY A 67 -1.11 -5.30 1.12
N LEU A 68 -0.06 -4.50 0.94
CA LEU A 68 -0.11 -3.04 1.06
C LEU A 68 -0.67 -2.36 -0.19
N VAL A 69 -0.40 -2.94 -1.35
CA VAL A 69 -0.92 -2.45 -2.64
C VAL A 69 -1.65 -3.54 -3.41
N ARG A 70 -2.57 -3.12 -4.26
CA ARG A 70 -3.21 -3.93 -5.29
C ARG A 70 -3.06 -3.22 -6.62
N LYS A 71 -3.37 -3.94 -7.69
CA LYS A 71 -3.39 -3.38 -9.04
C LYS A 71 -4.63 -3.82 -9.78
N ARG A 72 -5.13 -2.96 -10.65
CA ARG A 72 -6.15 -3.30 -11.65
C ARG A 72 -5.58 -3.08 -13.04
N LYS A 73 -6.17 -3.76 -14.03
CA LYS A 73 -5.85 -3.53 -15.43
C LYS A 73 -6.70 -2.36 -15.93
N GLU A 74 -6.05 -1.39 -16.57
CA GLU A 74 -6.70 -0.24 -17.20
C GLU A 74 -6.09 -0.07 -18.59
N GLY A 75 -6.83 -0.49 -19.62
CA GLY A 75 -6.30 -0.65 -20.97
C GLY A 75 -5.11 -1.62 -21.01
N VAL A 76 -3.95 -1.13 -21.47
CA VAL A 76 -2.69 -1.89 -21.49
C VAL A 76 -1.87 -1.71 -20.21
N HIS A 77 -2.25 -0.77 -19.34
CA HIS A 77 -1.51 -0.44 -18.13
C HIS A 77 -2.05 -1.21 -16.91
N ARG A 78 -1.19 -1.31 -15.90
CA ARG A 78 -1.56 -1.78 -14.56
C ARG A 78 -1.48 -0.58 -13.63
N ILE A 79 -2.61 -0.22 -13.04
CA ILE A 79 -2.71 0.90 -12.10
C ILE A 79 -2.69 0.35 -10.68
N TYR A 80 -1.72 0.81 -9.90
CA TYR A 80 -1.50 0.41 -8.52
C TYR A 80 -2.15 1.38 -7.56
N HIS A 81 -2.67 0.85 -6.45
CA HIS A 81 -3.37 1.60 -5.42
C HIS A 81 -3.19 0.96 -4.03
N ILE A 82 -3.35 1.77 -2.99
CA ILE A 82 -3.32 1.32 -1.60
C ILE A 82 -4.55 0.45 -1.31
N THR A 83 -4.35 -0.65 -0.59
CA THR A 83 -5.44 -1.55 -0.20
C THR A 83 -6.35 -0.95 0.85
N GLU A 84 -7.62 -1.33 0.84
CA GLU A 84 -8.59 -0.87 1.85
C GLU A 84 -8.17 -1.28 3.27
N ASN A 85 -7.51 -2.43 3.40
CA ASN A 85 -6.97 -2.88 4.66
C ASN A 85 -5.88 -1.92 5.18
N LEU A 86 -4.96 -1.43 4.35
CA LEU A 86 -4.03 -0.41 4.82
C LEU A 86 -4.75 0.91 5.14
N LYS A 87 -5.76 1.29 4.34
CA LYS A 87 -6.53 2.52 4.56
C LYS A 87 -7.26 2.57 5.89
N SER A 88 -7.78 1.45 6.38
CA SER A 88 -8.44 1.41 7.70
C SER A 88 -7.50 1.73 8.87
N HIS A 89 -6.19 1.68 8.64
CA HIS A 89 -5.15 2.03 9.61
C HIS A 89 -4.52 3.41 9.34
N LEU A 90 -5.01 4.17 8.36
CA LEU A 90 -4.54 5.52 8.09
C LEU A 90 -5.42 6.57 8.77
N SER A 91 -4.80 7.69 9.16
CA SER A 91 -5.53 8.91 9.47
C SER A 91 -6.24 9.48 8.23
N SER A 92 -7.24 10.34 8.43
CA SER A 92 -8.04 10.92 7.33
C SER A 92 -7.23 11.71 6.28
N ASN A 93 -6.01 12.11 6.59
CA ASN A 93 -5.09 12.80 5.68
C ASN A 93 -4.02 11.88 5.06
N ASN A 94 -4.12 10.56 5.25
CA ASN A 94 -3.17 9.53 4.76
C ASN A 94 -1.70 9.72 5.20
N GLN A 95 -1.42 10.61 6.15
CA GLN A 95 -0.07 10.91 6.62
C GLN A 95 0.34 10.11 7.85
N VAL A 96 -0.59 9.46 8.55
CA VAL A 96 -0.27 8.69 9.76
C VAL A 96 -0.79 7.27 9.62
N LEU A 97 0.12 6.29 9.67
CA LEU A 97 -0.22 4.89 9.82
C LEU A 97 -0.28 4.53 11.31
N ASP A 98 -1.45 4.14 11.78
CA ASP A 98 -1.73 3.79 13.17
C ASP A 98 -1.76 2.27 13.36
N LEU A 99 -0.76 1.76 14.11
CA LEU A 99 -0.63 0.34 14.42
C LEU A 99 -1.34 -0.03 15.75
N GLY A 100 -2.02 0.92 16.39
CA GLY A 100 -2.60 0.81 17.72
C GLY A 100 -1.58 1.03 18.85
N CYS A 101 -0.39 0.45 18.75
CA CYS A 101 0.69 0.62 19.74
C CYS A 101 1.74 1.69 19.35
N CYS A 102 1.79 2.09 18.09
CA CYS A 102 2.69 3.11 17.59
C CYS A 102 2.16 3.73 16.29
N LYS A 103 2.69 4.91 15.93
CA LYS A 103 2.30 5.67 14.75
C LYS A 103 3.51 5.93 13.87
N PHE A 104 3.35 5.72 12.57
CA PHE A 104 4.34 6.10 11.56
C PHE A 104 3.82 7.34 10.84
N ILE A 105 4.60 8.41 10.88
CA ILE A 105 4.24 9.68 10.25
C ILE A 105 5.00 9.78 8.93
N PHE A 106 4.28 9.88 7.83
CA PHE A 106 4.82 10.23 6.53
C PHE A 106 4.95 11.76 6.49
N GLU A 107 6.13 12.28 6.83
CA GLU A 107 6.42 13.70 6.62
C GLU A 107 6.51 13.97 5.12
N ASP A 108 5.81 15.00 4.66
CA ASP A 108 5.98 15.53 3.30
C ASP A 108 7.44 15.92 3.13
N SER A 109 8.21 15.02 2.53
CA SER A 109 9.56 15.30 2.10
C SER A 109 9.47 16.14 0.84
N ALA A 110 8.98 17.37 0.99
CA ALA A 110 9.19 18.43 0.02
C ALA A 110 10.70 18.71 -0.01
N ARG A 111 11.42 17.97 -0.85
CA ARG A 111 12.78 18.25 -1.28
C ARG A 111 12.92 17.98 -2.76
#